data_AF-A0A2A8HRE2-F1
#
_entry.id   AF-A0A2A8HRE2-F1
#
_cell.length_a   1.000
_cell.length_b   1.000
_cell.length_c   1.000
_cell.angle_alpha   90.00
_cell.angle_beta   90.00
_cell.angle_gamma   90.00
#
_symmetry.space_group_name_H-M   'P 1'
#
loop_
_entity.id
_entity.type
_entity.pdbx_description
1 polymer ?
#
loop_
_entity_poly.entity_id
_entity_poly.type
_entity_poly.pdbx_seq_one_letter_code
_entity_poly.pdbx_strand_id
1 'polypeptide(L)'
;MIRGIHHIGMNCRDLERMKRFYCEAFGFEPVDENGFAWSDEPVMDVIVDVKGSAAKGCMLRAGQCYIEMFEYAAPPPEIDRPLRPNDRGYTISAST
;
A
#
# COMPACT_ATOMS: atom_id res chain seq x y z
N MET A 1 -15.09 -18.44 9.85
CA MET A 1 -15.42 -18.90 8.48
C MET A 1 -14.72 -17.99 7.49
N ILE A 2 -13.96 -18.54 6.55
CA ILE A 2 -13.21 -17.77 5.53
C ILE A 2 -14.17 -17.44 4.38
N ARG A 3 -14.25 -16.16 3.98
CA ARG A 3 -15.18 -15.67 2.93
C ARG A 3 -14.50 -15.39 1.59
N GLY A 4 -13.20 -15.11 1.62
CA GLY A 4 -12.42 -14.69 0.45
C GLY A 4 -11.23 -13.85 0.87
N ILE A 5 -10.58 -13.21 -0.11
CA ILE A 5 -9.51 -12.25 0.13
C ILE A 5 -10.14 -10.91 0.47
N HIS A 6 -9.85 -10.37 1.65
CA HIS A 6 -10.33 -9.04 2.03
C HIS A 6 -9.59 -7.96 1.23
N HIS A 7 -8.27 -7.85 1.43
CA HIS A 7 -7.45 -6.86 0.76
C HIS A 7 -6.09 -7.43 0.36
N ILE A 8 -5.43 -6.77 -0.58
CA ILE A 8 -4.01 -6.96 -0.88
C ILE A 8 -3.26 -5.72 -0.39
N GLY A 9 -2.41 -5.90 0.62
CA GLY A 9 -1.52 -4.86 1.12
C GLY A 9 -0.29 -4.70 0.22
N MET A 10 0.05 -3.47 -0.16
CA MET A 10 1.23 -3.17 -0.97
C MET A 10 1.86 -1.85 -0.57
N ASN A 11 3.18 -1.74 -0.69
CA ASN A 11 3.87 -0.47 -0.53
C ASN A 11 4.03 0.25 -1.88
N CYS A 12 4.21 1.56 -1.83
CA CYS A 12 4.46 2.40 -2.99
C CYS A 12 5.39 3.55 -2.63
N ARG A 13 5.96 4.19 -3.65
CA ARG A 13 6.85 5.35 -3.45
C ARG A 13 6.10 6.69 -3.42
N ASP A 14 4.95 6.72 -4.06
CA ASP A 14 4.12 7.91 -4.24
C ASP A 14 2.66 7.47 -4.21
N LEU A 15 2.05 7.62 -3.04
CA LEU A 15 0.67 7.22 -2.77
C LEU A 15 -0.32 7.96 -3.66
N GLU A 16 -0.09 9.26 -3.92
CA GLU A 16 -1.00 10.08 -4.71
C GLU A 16 -0.98 9.67 -6.18
N ARG A 17 0.22 9.43 -6.73
CA ARG A 17 0.36 8.90 -8.09
C ARG A 17 -0.30 7.54 -8.24
N MET A 18 -0.12 6.64 -7.27
CA MET A 18 -0.71 5.30 -7.31
C MET A 18 -2.23 5.31 -7.12
N LYS A 19 -2.73 6.11 -6.16
CA LYS A 19 -4.18 6.36 -5.99
C LYS A 19 -4.78 6.85 -7.30
N ARG A 20 -4.20 7.89 -7.90
CA ARG A 20 -4.66 8.42 -9.19
C ARG A 20 -4.66 7.35 -10.28
N PHE A 21 -3.57 6.60 -10.42
CA PHE A 21 -3.47 5.54 -11.43
C PHE A 21 -4.58 4.49 -11.28
N TYR A 22 -4.79 3.95 -10.08
CA TYR A 22 -5.81 2.93 -9.86
C TYR A 22 -7.24 3.46 -10.02
N CYS A 23 -7.50 4.70 -9.58
CA CYS A 23 -8.80 5.33 -9.77
C CYS A 23 -9.07 5.64 -11.25
N GLU A 24 -8.13 6.25 -11.97
CA GLU A 24 -8.33 6.69 -13.36
C GLU A 24 -8.27 5.54 -14.36
N ALA A 25 -7.34 4.59 -14.20
CA ALA A 25 -7.17 3.50 -15.17
C ALA A 25 -8.15 2.34 -14.98
N PHE A 26 -8.57 2.07 -13.73
CA PHE A 26 -9.40 0.91 -13.39
C PHE A 26 -10.75 1.26 -12.76
N GLY A 27 -11.00 2.53 -12.44
CA GLY A 27 -12.24 2.94 -11.79
C GLY A 27 -12.36 2.49 -10.35
N PHE A 28 -11.24 2.26 -9.65
CA PHE A 28 -11.29 1.93 -8.23
C PHE A 28 -11.71 3.14 -7.40
N GLU A 29 -12.39 2.88 -6.29
CA GLU A 29 -12.99 3.93 -5.46
C GLU A 29 -12.27 4.01 -4.11
N PRO A 30 -11.85 5.20 -3.65
CA PRO A 30 -11.34 5.38 -2.29
C PRO A 30 -12.39 4.96 -1.25
N VAL A 31 -11.97 4.17 -0.26
CA VAL A 31 -12.82 3.87 0.90
C VAL A 31 -12.91 5.10 1.83
N ASP A 32 -11.81 5.85 1.94
CA ASP A 32 -11.73 7.17 2.56
C ASP A 32 -10.98 8.09 1.60
N GLU A 33 -11.53 9.26 1.32
CA GLU A 33 -10.91 10.23 0.42
C GLU A 33 -9.55 10.73 0.91
N ASN A 34 -9.41 10.92 2.22
CA ASN A 34 -8.20 11.44 2.84
C ASN A 34 -7.20 10.33 3.22
N GLY A 35 -7.61 9.07 3.11
CA GLY A 35 -6.79 7.94 3.55
C GLY A 35 -6.49 8.00 5.05
N PHE A 36 -5.30 7.54 5.42
CA PHE A 36 -4.83 7.50 6.80
C PHE A 36 -3.33 7.75 6.87
N ALA A 37 -2.83 8.13 8.04
CA ALA A 37 -1.41 8.28 8.30
C ALA A 37 -1.11 7.97 9.76
N TRP A 38 0.11 7.51 10.03
CA TRP A 38 0.62 7.30 11.37
C TRP A 38 2.11 7.66 11.47
N SER A 39 2.49 8.06 12.68
CA SER A 39 3.88 8.26 13.11
C SER A 39 3.93 8.10 14.63
N ASP A 40 5.02 7.53 15.16
CA ASP A 40 5.20 7.31 16.60
C ASP A 40 4.02 6.55 17.26
N GLU A 41 3.48 5.54 16.56
CA GLU A 41 2.31 4.77 16.99
C GLU A 41 2.70 3.30 17.30
N PRO A 42 2.92 2.94 18.58
CA PRO A 42 3.39 1.60 18.96
C PRO A 42 2.44 0.46 18.55
N VAL A 43 1.14 0.74 18.45
CA VAL A 43 0.18 -0.28 17.99
C VAL A 43 0.41 -0.60 16.51
N MET A 44 0.71 0.42 15.69
CA MET A 44 1.00 0.21 14.27
C MET A 44 2.30 -0.56 14.08
N ASP A 45 3.35 -0.26 14.84
CA ASP A 45 4.61 -1.01 14.80
C ASP A 45 4.41 -2.51 15.02
N VAL A 46 3.49 -2.88 15.93
CA VAL A 46 3.14 -4.28 16.20
C VAL A 46 2.31 -4.87 15.06
N ILE A 47 1.37 -4.11 14.48
CA ILE A 47 0.52 -4.57 13.38
C ILE A 47 1.34 -4.84 12.11
N VAL A 48 2.28 -3.94 11.78
CA VAL A 48 3.10 -4.05 10.57
C VAL A 48 4.41 -4.81 10.78
N ASP A 49 4.74 -5.14 12.03
CA ASP A 49 6.00 -5.77 12.45
C ASP A 49 7.25 -4.97 12.01
N VAL A 50 7.17 -3.64 12.13
CA VAL A 50 8.24 -2.71 11.80
C VAL A 50 8.35 -1.67 12.90
N LYS A 51 9.46 -1.70 13.64
CA LYS A 51 9.72 -0.76 14.74
C LYS A 51 9.98 0.66 14.22
N GLY A 52 9.35 1.64 14.84
CA GLY A 52 9.46 3.06 14.47
C GLY A 52 8.84 3.35 13.12
N SER A 53 7.77 2.62 12.76
CA SER A 53 7.11 2.78 11.48
C SER A 53 6.39 4.12 11.40
N ALA A 54 6.50 4.75 10.24
CA ALA A 54 5.70 5.91 9.88
C ALA A 54 5.32 5.80 8.42
N ALA A 55 4.04 5.96 8.11
CA ALA A 55 3.56 5.94 6.73
C ALA A 55 2.24 6.70 6.59
N LYS A 56 1.92 7.00 5.34
CA LYS A 56 0.56 7.33 4.90
C LYS A 56 0.03 6.22 4.03
N GLY A 57 -1.28 6.03 4.00
CA GLY A 57 -1.90 4.98 3.20
C GLY A 57 -3.31 5.32 2.78
N CYS A 58 -3.82 4.54 1.83
CA CYS A 58 -5.22 4.59 1.44
C CYS A 58 -5.71 3.20 1.04
N MET A 59 -6.99 2.94 1.27
CA MET A 59 -7.64 1.72 0.83
C MET A 59 -8.55 2.03 -0.34
N LEU A 60 -8.41 1.28 -1.43
CA LEU A 60 -9.22 1.38 -2.63
C LEU A 60 -10.09 0.14 -2.79
N ARG A 61 -11.36 0.33 -3.12
CA ARG A 61 -12.29 -0.74 -3.46
C ARG A 61 -12.03 -1.20 -4.89
N ALA A 62 -11.71 -2.49 -5.03
CA ALA A 62 -11.46 -3.17 -6.30
C ALA A 62 -12.48 -4.31 -6.48
N GLY A 63 -13.74 -3.93 -6.73
CA GLY A 63 -14.85 -4.89 -6.84
C GLY A 63 -15.21 -5.53 -5.50
N GLN A 64 -14.88 -6.81 -5.33
CA GLN A 64 -15.15 -7.61 -4.13
C GLN A 64 -13.95 -7.72 -3.17
N CYS A 65 -12.78 -7.20 -3.58
CA CYS A 65 -11.62 -7.07 -2.73
C CYS A 65 -11.19 -5.60 -2.63
N TYR A 66 -10.17 -5.35 -1.82
CA TYR A 66 -9.57 -4.03 -1.67
C TYR A 66 -8.07 -4.07 -1.97
N ILE A 67 -7.52 -2.92 -2.34
CA ILE A 67 -6.08 -2.68 -2.34
C ILE A 67 -5.79 -1.71 -1.22
N GLU A 68 -4.86 -2.07 -0.33
CA GLU A 68 -4.38 -1.19 0.73
C GLU A 68 -2.94 -0.78 0.39
N MET A 69 -2.74 0.51 0.11
CA MET A 69 -1.45 1.06 -0.29
C MET A 69 -0.82 1.83 0.85
N PHE A 70 0.51 1.70 1.00
CA PHE A 70 1.30 2.40 1.99
C PHE A 70 2.50 3.11 1.35
N GLU A 71 2.73 4.37 1.68
CA GLU A 71 3.99 5.08 1.42
C GLU A 71 4.70 5.29 2.77
N TYR A 72 5.72 4.45 3.02
CA TYR A 72 6.50 4.50 4.26
C TYR A 72 7.51 5.65 4.23
N ALA A 73 7.50 6.46 5.28
CA ALA A 73 8.49 7.49 5.55
C ALA A 73 9.63 6.96 6.45
N ALA A 74 9.35 5.99 7.32
CA ALA A 74 10.34 5.36 8.19
C ALA A 74 9.99 3.89 8.52
N PRO A 75 10.99 3.01 8.67
CA PRO A 75 12.37 3.17 8.18
C PRO A 75 12.41 3.15 6.64
N PRO A 76 13.49 3.65 6.01
CA PRO A 76 13.64 3.53 4.56
C PRO A 76 13.69 2.05 4.14
N PRO A 77 13.14 1.70 2.96
CA PRO A 77 13.19 0.32 2.48
C PRO A 77 14.62 -0.10 2.17
N GLU A 78 14.95 -1.37 2.39
CA GLU A 78 16.25 -1.94 1.99
C GLU A 78 16.43 -1.96 0.47
N ILE A 79 15.32 -2.03 -0.27
CA ILE A 79 15.30 -2.07 -1.73
C ILE A 79 14.68 -0.78 -2.26
N ASP A 80 15.53 0.10 -2.80
CA ASP A 80 15.17 1.40 -3.36
C ASP A 80 14.98 1.38 -4.88
N ARG A 81 14.95 0.19 -5.49
CA ARG A 81 14.76 -0.06 -6.93
C ARG A 81 13.56 -0.97 -7.20
N PRO A 82 12.98 -0.95 -8.41
CA PRO A 82 11.99 -1.96 -8.79
C PRO A 82 12.58 -3.38 -8.71
N LEU A 83 11.77 -4.33 -8.24
CA LEU A 83 12.08 -5.75 -8.30
C LEU A 83 11.93 -6.25 -9.74
N ARG A 84 12.82 -7.15 -10.16
CA ARG A 84 12.68 -7.83 -11.46
C ARG A 84 11.56 -8.87 -11.36
N PRO A 85 10.94 -9.28 -12.49
CA PRO A 85 9.90 -10.31 -12.49
C PRO A 85 10.31 -11.65 -11.85
N ASN A 86 11.61 -11.95 -11.79
CA ASN A 86 12.16 -13.17 -11.20
C ASN A 86 12.69 -13.00 -9.76
N ASP A 87 12.59 -11.80 -9.17
CA ASP A 87 12.93 -11.57 -7.77
C ASP A 87 11.76 -12.00 -6.86
N ARG A 88 12.04 -12.41 -5.62
CA ARG A 88 10.98 -12.78 -4.65
C ARG A 88 10.31 -11.51 -4.10
N GLY A 89 8.99 -11.51 -4.01
CA GLY A 89 8.18 -10.40 -3.49
C GLY A 89 7.10 -9.95 -4.46
N TYR A 90 6.27 -8.99 -4.06
CA TYR A 90 5.30 -8.37 -4.97
C TYR A 90 6.03 -7.38 -5.89
N THR A 91 6.15 -7.73 -7.17
CA THR A 91 6.68 -6.84 -8.19
C THR A 91 5.58 -5.90 -8.67
N ILE A 92 5.67 -4.63 -8.33
CA ILE A 92 4.75 -3.61 -8.88
C ILE A 92 5.36 -3.10 -10.19
N SER A 93 4.98 -3.72 -11.31
CA SER A 93 5.33 -3.24 -12.65
C SER A 93 4.33 -2.18 -13.12
N ALA A 94 4.29 -1.03 -12.45
CA ALA A 94 3.59 0.13 -12.98
C ALA A 94 4.59 0.93 -13.83
N SER A 95 4.84 0.50 -15.06
CA SER A 95 5.57 1.30 -16.04
C SER A 95 4.74 2.54 -16.36
N THR A 96 5.15 3.68 -15.81
CA THR A 96 4.66 5.02 -16.18
C THR A 96 5.85 5.94 -16.32
#